data_AF-A0A7J4INH4-F1
#
_entry.id   AF-A0A7J4INH4-F1
#
_cell.length_a   1.000
_cell.length_b   1.000
_cell.length_c   1.000
_cell.angle_alpha   90.00
_cell.angle_beta   90.00
_cell.angle_gamma   90.00
#
_symmetry.space_group_name_H-M   'P 1'
#
loop_
_entity.id
_entity.type
_entity.pdbx_description
1 polymer ?
#
loop_
_entity_poly.entity_id
_entity_poly.type
_entity_poly.pdbx_seq_one_letter_code
_entity_poly.pdbx_strand_id
1 'polypeptide(L)'
;MMLVVDNYKTFIGKEGNRFVLLTEEQKQEHSADQVRQIVVVNASAISFGAIKLAMESNVDIVHLGRRGHPHARVYPCTLGGTTLT
;
A
#
# COMPACT_ATOMS: atom_id res chain seq x y z
N MET A 1 -2.66 -10.79 -4.04
CA MET A 1 -3.53 -9.89 -4.80
C MET A 1 -2.86 -8.52 -4.95
N MET A 2 -3.23 -7.75 -5.96
CA MET A 2 -2.82 -6.36 -6.13
C MET A 2 -4.02 -5.47 -5.81
N LEU A 3 -3.88 -4.55 -4.86
CA LEU A 3 -4.89 -3.55 -4.55
C LEU A 3 -4.63 -2.30 -5.36
N VAL A 4 -5.57 -1.89 -6.19
CA VAL A 4 -5.50 -0.65 -6.97
C VAL A 4 -6.44 0.36 -6.32
N VAL A 5 -5.88 1.49 -5.88
CA VAL A 5 -6.60 2.58 -5.24
C VAL A 5 -6.62 3.76 -6.21
N ASP A 6 -7.73 3.89 -6.93
CA ASP A 6 -7.97 4.93 -7.94
C ASP A 6 -9.12 5.88 -7.56
N ASN A 7 -9.91 5.59 -6.53
CA ASN A 7 -10.91 6.54 -6.05
C ASN A 7 -10.26 7.77 -5.38
N TYR A 8 -10.77 8.96 -5.72
CA TYR A 8 -10.38 10.21 -5.07
C TYR A 8 -10.76 10.21 -3.58
N LYS A 9 -9.95 10.87 -2.75
CA LYS A 9 -10.13 11.01 -1.29
C LYS A 9 -10.19 9.67 -0.52
N THR A 10 -9.61 8.61 -1.09
CA THR A 10 -9.51 7.34 -0.37
C THR A 10 -8.51 7.48 0.78
N PHE A 11 -8.83 6.93 1.93
CA PHE A 11 -7.88 6.79 3.04
C PHE A 11 -7.51 5.32 3.24
N ILE A 12 -6.20 5.06 3.28
CA ILE A 12 -5.64 3.72 3.49
C ILE A 12 -5.16 3.62 4.95
N GLY A 13 -5.98 2.95 5.74
CA GLY A 13 -5.75 2.66 7.16
C GLY A 13 -5.28 1.23 7.41
N LYS A 14 -5.10 0.93 8.70
CA LYS A 14 -4.87 -0.43 9.19
C LYS A 14 -5.82 -0.74 10.33
N GLU A 15 -6.28 -1.98 10.39
CA GLU A 15 -7.02 -2.53 11.52
C GLU A 15 -6.54 -3.96 11.76
N GLY A 16 -5.78 -4.18 12.84
CA GLY A 16 -5.10 -5.46 13.08
C GLY A 16 -4.17 -5.85 11.92
N ASN A 17 -4.41 -7.03 11.33
CA ASN A 17 -3.71 -7.56 10.15
C ASN A 17 -4.39 -7.22 8.81
N ARG A 18 -5.23 -6.18 8.77
CA ARG A 18 -6.00 -5.82 7.57
C ARG A 18 -5.67 -4.41 7.12
N PHE A 19 -5.57 -4.24 5.81
CA PHE A 19 -5.62 -2.94 5.16
C PHE A 19 -7.08 -2.50 5.08
N VAL A 20 -7.34 -1.27 5.48
CA VAL A 20 -8.68 -0.68 5.44
C VAL A 20 -8.71 0.43 4.41
N LEU A 21 -9.55 0.31 3.41
CA LEU A 21 -9.82 1.35 2.42
C LEU A 21 -11.12 2.06 2.81
N LEU A 22 -11.02 3.32 3.19
CA LEU A 22 -12.16 4.19 3.46
C LEU A 22 -12.38 5.09 2.26
N THR A 23 -13.51 4.92 1.60
CA THR A 23 -14.02 5.81 0.56
C THR A 23 -15.24 6.55 1.09
N GLU A 24 -15.75 7.54 0.35
CA GLU A 24 -16.99 8.23 0.73
C GLU A 24 -18.20 7.28 0.78
N GLU A 25 -18.18 6.18 0.00
CA GLU A 25 -19.30 5.25 -0.14
C GLU A 25 -19.20 4.05 0.80
N GLN A 26 -18.00 3.53 1.03
CA GLN A 26 -17.81 2.25 1.72
C GLN A 26 -16.45 2.10 2.41
N LYS A 27 -16.45 1.24 3.43
CA LYS A 27 -15.26 0.68 4.08
C LYS A 27 -15.00 -0.72 3.52
N GLN A 28 -13.82 -0.93 2.94
CA GLN A 28 -13.37 -2.25 2.49
C GLN A 28 -12.18 -2.69 3.33
N GLU A 29 -12.09 -4.01 3.57
CA GLU A 29 -11.01 -4.59 4.34
C GLU A 29 -10.35 -5.73 3.56
N HIS A 30 -9.02 -5.74 3.55
CA HIS A 30 -8.24 -6.78 2.89
C HIS A 30 -7.19 -7.34 3.85
N SER A 31 -7.13 -8.66 3.98
CA SER A 31 -6.09 -9.31 4.79
C SER A 31 -4.71 -9.00 4.21
N ALA A 32 -3.77 -8.58 5.05
CA ALA A 32 -2.41 -8.28 4.62
C ALA A 32 -1.71 -9.50 4.02
N ASP A 33 -2.00 -10.70 4.53
CA ASP A 33 -1.43 -11.96 4.06
C ASP A 33 -1.78 -12.27 2.59
N GLN A 34 -2.88 -11.70 2.10
CA GLN A 34 -3.37 -11.93 0.74
C GLN A 34 -2.93 -10.83 -0.22
N VAL A 35 -2.48 -9.68 0.28
CA VAL A 35 -2.04 -8.53 -0.52
C VAL A 35 -0.55 -8.68 -0.80
N ARG A 36 -0.13 -8.39 -2.03
CA ARG A 36 1.28 -8.41 -2.45
C ARG A 36 1.77 -7.03 -2.87
N GLN A 37 0.85 -6.20 -3.35
CA GLN A 37 1.15 -4.86 -3.79
C GLN A 37 -0.07 -3.95 -3.63
N ILE A 38 0.18 -2.70 -3.27
CA ILE A 38 -0.79 -1.61 -3.21
C ILE A 38 -0.35 -0.55 -4.21
N VAL A 39 -1.18 -0.26 -5.19
CA VAL A 39 -0.95 0.74 -6.22
C VAL A 39 -1.87 1.92 -5.95
N VAL A 40 -1.28 3.08 -5.71
CA VAL A 40 -1.96 4.34 -5.40
C VAL A 40 -1.88 5.24 -6.64
N VAL A 41 -3.01 5.50 -7.30
CA VAL A 41 -3.03 6.24 -8.58
C VAL A 41 -3.56 7.67 -8.43
N ASN A 42 -4.56 7.86 -7.57
CA ASN A 42 -5.21 9.16 -7.36
C ASN A 42 -4.95 9.70 -5.95
N ALA A 43 -5.49 10.88 -5.66
CA ALA A 43 -5.28 11.57 -4.39
C ALA A 43 -5.90 10.79 -3.24
N SER A 44 -5.08 9.93 -2.64
CA SER A 44 -5.39 9.15 -1.45
C SER A 44 -4.34 9.42 -0.38
N ALA A 45 -4.75 9.35 0.88
CA ALA A 45 -3.84 9.42 2.02
C ALA A 45 -3.60 8.02 2.57
N ILE A 46 -2.36 7.71 2.94
CA ILE A 46 -2.01 6.45 3.59
C ILE A 46 -1.47 6.73 4.99
N SER A 47 -2.01 6.01 5.98
CA SER A 47 -1.55 6.10 7.36
C SER A 47 -0.18 5.44 7.53
N PHE A 48 0.63 5.95 8.45
CA PHE A 48 1.90 5.31 8.82
C PHE A 48 1.70 3.86 9.28
N GLY A 49 0.60 3.57 9.99
CA GLY A 49 0.27 2.21 10.41
C GLY A 49 0.08 1.24 9.24
N ALA A 50 -0.58 1.69 8.16
CA ALA A 50 -0.74 0.90 6.94
C ALA A 50 0.60 0.70 6.22
N ILE A 51 1.44 1.75 6.13
CA ILE A 51 2.80 1.63 5.57
C ILE A 51 3.59 0.59 6.36
N LYS A 52 3.62 0.69 7.69
CA LYS A 52 4.35 -0.24 8.56
C LYS A 52 3.89 -1.69 8.35
N LEU A 53 2.56 -1.93 8.34
CA LEU A 53 2.00 -3.25 8.09
C LEU A 53 2.41 -3.80 6.72
N ALA A 54 2.40 -2.95 5.69
CA ALA A 54 2.85 -3.33 4.36
C ALA A 54 4.33 -3.75 4.38
N MET A 55 5.21 -3.00 5.04
CA MET A 55 6.62 -3.35 5.11
C MET A 55 6.85 -4.67 5.86
N GLU A 56 6.17 -4.86 7.01
CA GLU A 56 6.25 -6.08 7.83
C GLU A 56 5.73 -7.31 7.08
N SER A 57 4.73 -7.12 6.21
CA SER A 57 4.09 -8.19 5.43
C SER A 57 4.69 -8.38 4.03
N ASN A 58 5.83 -7.73 3.73
CA ASN A 58 6.47 -7.71 2.39
C ASN A 58 5.52 -7.28 1.26
N VAL A 59 4.64 -6.33 1.54
CA VAL A 59 3.74 -5.70 0.57
C VAL A 59 4.40 -4.46 0.00
N ASP A 60 4.51 -4.42 -1.32
CA ASP A 60 5.05 -3.28 -2.05
C ASP A 60 4.01 -2.16 -2.20
N ILE A 61 4.40 -0.90 -2.03
CA ILE A 61 3.50 0.24 -2.24
C ILE A 61 4.07 1.11 -3.36
N VAL A 62 3.29 1.32 -4.43
CA VAL A 62 3.69 2.12 -5.59
C VAL A 62 2.72 3.28 -5.77
N HIS A 63 3.25 4.50 -5.83
CA HIS A 63 2.50 5.70 -6.16
C HIS A 63 2.69 6.03 -7.63
N LEU A 64 1.59 6.04 -8.37
CA LEU A 64 1.52 6.38 -9.79
C LEU A 64 0.90 7.76 -9.97
N GLY A 65 1.29 8.44 -11.04
CA GLY A 65 0.65 9.67 -11.51
C GLY A 65 -0.53 9.38 -12.43
N ARG A 66 -1.22 10.44 -12.86
CA ARG A 66 -2.39 10.41 -13.77
C ARG A 66 -2.20 9.63 -15.08
N ARG A 67 -0.97 9.33 -15.49
CA ARG A 67 -0.63 8.55 -16.71
C ARG A 67 0.05 7.21 -16.41
N GLY A 68 -0.06 6.71 -15.18
CA GLY A 68 0.57 5.45 -14.77
C GLY A 68 2.09 5.54 -14.58
N HIS A 69 2.68 6.75 -14.62
CA HIS A 69 4.10 6.94 -14.36
C HIS A 69 4.40 6.80 -12.86
N PRO A 70 5.37 5.98 -12.44
CA PRO A 70 5.70 5.83 -11.02
C PRO A 70 6.41 7.08 -10.49
N HIS A 71 5.87 7.66 -9.43
CA HIS A 71 6.45 8.82 -8.74
C HIS A 71 7.19 8.42 -7.47
N ALA A 72 6.69 7.41 -6.75
CA ALA A 72 7.31 6.95 -5.53
C ALA A 72 7.03 5.46 -5.32
N ARG A 73 7.94 4.81 -4.61
CA ARG A 73 7.79 3.43 -4.14
C ARG A 73 8.21 3.36 -2.69
N VAL A 74 7.42 2.67 -1.88
CA VAL A 74 7.77 2.34 -0.50
C VAL A 74 7.94 0.84 -0.44
N TYR A 75 9.11 0.40 0.00
CA TYR A 75 9.51 -0.99 -0.04
C TYR A 75 10.16 -1.40 1.30
N PRO A 76 9.99 -2.66 1.76
CA PRO A 76 10.55 -3.10 3.03
C PRO A 76 12.05 -2.81 3.14
N CYS A 77 12.49 -2.29 4.28
CA CYS A 77 13.91 -2.12 4.62
C CYS A 77 14.55 -3.46 5.04
N THR A 78 14.21 -4.55 4.35
CA THR A 78 14.84 -5.85 4.57
C THR A 78 16.15 -5.91 3.78
N LEU A 79 17.15 -6.59 4.34
CA LEU A 79 18.43 -6.82 3.65
C LEU A 79 18.18 -7.65 2.38
N GLY A 80 18.25 -7.01 1.23
CA GLY A 80 18.27 -7.65 -0.09
C GLY A 80 19.70 -8.03 -0.47
N GLY A 81 19.87 -9.20 -1.06
CA GLY A 81 21.16 -9.85 -1.29
C GLY A 81 22.23 -8.98 -1.97
N THR A 82 23.17 -8.50 -1.15
CA THR A 82 24.62 -8.80 -1.22
C THR A 82 25.23 -8.43 0.14
N THR A 83 25.28 -9.39 1.07
CA THR A 83 26.34 -9.40 2.10
C THR A 83 27.46 -10.30 1.54
N LEU A 84 28.29 -9.73 0.67
CA LEU A 84 29.64 -10.23 0.42
C LEU A 84 30.58 -9.33 1.24
N THR A 85 30.79 -9.71 2.50
CA THR A 85 31.94 -9.25 3.28
C THR A 85 32.31 -10.28 4.32
#